data_AF-A0A4Q7JEP3-F1
#
_entry.id   AF-A0A4Q7JEP3-F1
#
_cell.length_a   1.000
_cell.length_b   1.000
_cell.length_c   1.000
_cell.angle_alpha   90.00
_cell.angle_beta   90.00
_cell.angle_gamma   90.00
#
_symmetry.space_group_name_H-M   'P 1'
#
loop_
_entity.id
_entity.type
_entity.pdbx_description
1 polymer ?
#
loop_
_entity_poly.entity_id
_entity_poly.type
_entity_poly.pdbx_seq_one_letter_code
_entity_poly.pdbx_strand_id
1 'polypeptide(L)'
;MWGLLHMGLGVSMVISALADGVPGAELAAESLLFFVCVTVLGGQAIFVALTMNRVNSRAGYWINVVVLGIVDVAFLLLLVLPGHVDLVGGTAGPVIWLLASGCATVALLREPGRAV
;
A
#
# COMPACT_ATOMS: atom_id res chain seq x y z
N MET A 1 -6.51 -3.25 5.46
CA MET A 1 -6.00 -2.07 6.20
C MET A 1 -5.13 -1.20 5.32
N TRP A 2 -4.01 -1.71 4.79
CA TRP A 2 -3.12 -0.96 3.88
C TRP A 2 -3.87 -0.24 2.75
N GLY A 3 -4.75 -0.96 2.04
CA GLY A 3 -5.51 -0.33 0.95
C GLY A 3 -6.51 0.74 1.39
N LEU A 4 -7.07 0.66 2.61
CA LEU A 4 -7.95 1.70 3.14
C LEU A 4 -7.18 2.97 3.49
N LEU A 5 -5.99 2.81 4.09
CA LEU A 5 -5.09 3.93 4.39
C LEU A 5 -4.78 4.71 3.11
N HIS A 6 -4.31 4.02 2.08
CA HIS A 6 -3.86 4.68 0.84
C HIS A 6 -5.00 5.19 -0.03
N MET A 7 -6.18 4.57 0.02
CA MET A 7 -7.38 5.17 -0.56
C MET A 7 -7.74 6.49 0.12
N GLY A 8 -7.68 6.56 1.45
CA GLY A 8 -7.93 7.79 2.20
C GLY A 8 -6.93 8.90 1.88
N LEU A 9 -5.62 8.57 1.92
CA LEU A 9 -4.56 9.52 1.61
C LEU A 9 -4.64 10.01 0.16
N GLY A 10 -4.82 9.09 -0.78
CA GLY A 10 -4.98 9.42 -2.19
C GLY A 10 -6.16 10.32 -2.49
N VAL A 11 -7.34 10.02 -1.94
CA VAL A 11 -8.53 10.87 -2.08
C VAL A 11 -8.26 12.26 -1.52
N SER A 12 -7.63 12.38 -0.35
CA SER A 12 -7.29 13.70 0.21
C SER A 12 -6.35 14.50 -0.70
N MET A 13 -5.33 13.86 -1.27
CA MET A 13 -4.37 14.52 -2.16
C MET A 13 -5.00 14.95 -3.48
N VAL A 14 -5.88 14.14 -4.07
CA VAL A 14 -6.61 14.50 -5.28
C VAL A 14 -7.56 15.66 -5.03
N ILE A 15 -8.29 15.66 -3.90
CA ILE A 15 -9.18 16.78 -3.53
C ILE A 15 -8.37 18.07 -3.38
N SER A 16 -7.23 18.03 -2.70
CA SER A 16 -6.33 19.19 -2.58
C SER A 16 -5.83 19.67 -3.93
N ALA A 17 -5.39 18.78 -4.81
CA ALA A 17 -4.94 19.15 -6.16
C ALA A 17 -6.05 19.76 -7.03
N LEU A 18 -7.30 19.31 -6.87
CA LEU A 18 -8.44 19.91 -7.56
C LEU A 18 -8.80 21.29 -7.02
N ALA A 19 -8.60 21.54 -5.72
CA ALA A 19 -8.87 22.82 -5.08
C ALA A 19 -7.78 23.86 -5.38
N ASP A 20 -6.51 23.44 -5.33
CA ASP A 20 -5.35 24.33 -5.39
C ASP A 20 -4.75 24.45 -6.82
N GLY A 21 -5.18 23.57 -7.74
CA GLY A 21 -4.67 23.49 -9.11
C GLY A 21 -3.56 22.46 -9.29
N VAL A 22 -3.23 22.16 -10.56
CA VAL A 22 -2.20 21.16 -10.91
C VAL A 22 -0.82 21.63 -10.39
N PRO A 23 -0.01 20.75 -9.79
CA PRO A 23 1.30 21.12 -9.29
C PRO A 23 2.20 21.74 -10.37
N GLY A 24 2.76 22.91 -10.09
CA GLY A 24 3.68 23.60 -11.00
C GLY A 24 5.15 23.15 -10.89
N ALA A 25 5.49 22.38 -9.85
CA ALA A 25 6.83 21.87 -9.60
C ALA A 25 6.89 20.34 -9.77
N GLU A 26 7.98 19.83 -10.32
CA GLU A 26 8.17 18.40 -10.63
C GLU A 26 7.98 17.50 -9.41
N LEU A 27 8.66 17.78 -8.29
CA LEU A 27 8.54 16.99 -7.06
C LEU A 27 7.10 16.91 -6.54
N ALA A 28 6.33 17.99 -6.68
CA ALA A 28 4.93 18.02 -6.26
C ALA A 28 4.04 17.20 -7.21
N ALA A 29 4.34 17.20 -8.52
CA ALA A 29 3.67 16.34 -9.49
C ALA A 29 4.01 14.85 -9.28
N GLU A 30 5.26 14.52 -9.01
CA GLU A 30 5.72 13.16 -8.68
C GLU A 30 5.09 12.65 -7.38
N SER A 31 4.99 13.51 -6.37
CA SER A 31 4.32 13.19 -5.11
C SER A 31 2.83 12.90 -5.35
N LEU A 32 2.14 13.74 -6.12
CA LEU A 32 0.74 13.50 -6.48
C LEU A 32 0.58 12.19 -7.26
N LEU A 33 1.46 11.91 -8.23
CA LEU A 33 1.45 10.67 -8.98
C LEU A 33 1.62 9.45 -8.06
N PHE A 34 2.56 9.52 -7.12
CA PHE A 34 2.76 8.46 -6.13
C PHE A 34 1.47 8.19 -5.34
N PHE A 35 0.82 9.24 -4.82
CA PHE A 35 -0.43 9.09 -4.05
C PHE A 35 -1.60 8.52 -4.89
N VAL A 36 -1.68 8.90 -6.17
CA VAL A 36 -2.65 8.30 -7.10
C VAL A 36 -2.33 6.82 -7.34
N CYS A 37 -1.06 6.46 -7.56
CA CYS A 37 -0.64 5.07 -7.74
C CYS A 37 -0.98 4.21 -6.52
N VAL A 38 -0.67 4.66 -5.30
CA VAL A 38 -1.01 3.90 -4.08
C VAL A 38 -2.52 3.81 -3.82
N THR A 39 -3.33 4.73 -4.37
CA THR A 39 -4.80 4.62 -4.36
C THR A 39 -5.26 3.43 -5.18
N VAL A 40 -4.76 3.32 -6.42
CA VAL A 40 -5.09 2.22 -7.33
C VAL A 40 -4.63 0.88 -6.74
N LEU A 41 -3.40 0.84 -6.22
CA LEU A 41 -2.87 -0.33 -5.53
C LEU A 41 -3.62 -0.62 -4.24
N GLY A 42 -4.15 0.40 -3.57
CA GLY A 42 -5.02 0.24 -2.40
C GLY A 42 -6.33 -0.44 -2.76
N GLY A 43 -6.94 -0.06 -3.88
CA GLY A 43 -8.08 -0.78 -4.47
C GLY A 43 -7.76 -2.23 -4.80
N GLN A 44 -6.61 -2.48 -5.44
CA GLN A 44 -6.12 -3.84 -5.71
C GLN A 44 -5.91 -4.65 -4.42
N ALA A 45 -5.31 -4.05 -3.39
CA ALA A 45 -5.08 -4.70 -2.10
C ALA A 45 -6.40 -5.12 -1.43
N ILE A 46 -7.41 -4.25 -1.48
CA ILE A 46 -8.76 -4.53 -0.97
C ILE A 46 -9.40 -5.66 -1.78
N PHE A 47 -9.36 -5.57 -3.10
CA PHE A 47 -9.93 -6.60 -3.97
C PHE A 47 -9.32 -7.98 -3.72
N VAL A 48 -7.98 -8.06 -3.68
CA VAL A 48 -7.25 -9.32 -3.40
C VAL A 48 -7.54 -9.80 -1.99
N ALA A 49 -7.64 -8.90 -1.01
CA ALA A 49 -8.00 -9.28 0.35
C ALA A 49 -9.40 -9.93 0.44
N LEU A 50 -10.39 -9.34 -0.24
CA LEU A 50 -11.78 -9.79 -0.22
C LEU A 50 -12.04 -11.01 -1.11
N THR A 51 -11.25 -11.24 -2.15
CA THR A 51 -11.49 -12.36 -3.08
C THR A 51 -10.56 -13.54 -2.81
N MET A 52 -9.32 -13.30 -2.39
CA MET A 52 -8.28 -14.31 -2.32
C MET A 52 -7.75 -14.52 -0.90
N ASN A 53 -7.34 -13.48 -0.18
CA ASN A 53 -6.74 -13.67 1.14
C ASN A 53 -7.76 -14.17 2.17
N ARG A 54 -9.05 -13.80 2.04
CA ARG A 54 -10.10 -14.30 2.94
C ARG A 54 -10.34 -15.81 2.85
N VAL A 55 -9.93 -16.44 1.75
CA VAL A 55 -9.95 -17.90 1.54
C VAL A 55 -8.53 -18.47 1.57
N ASN A 56 -7.57 -17.74 2.14
CA ASN A 56 -6.17 -18.13 2.29
C ASN A 56 -5.52 -18.60 0.97
N SER A 57 -5.85 -17.96 -0.14
CA SER A 57 -5.19 -18.26 -1.41
C SER A 57 -3.71 -17.88 -1.35
N ARG A 58 -2.82 -18.83 -1.65
CA ARG A 58 -1.37 -18.60 -1.79
C ARG A 58 -1.04 -17.53 -2.82
N ALA A 59 -1.79 -17.49 -3.92
CA ALA A 59 -1.60 -16.46 -4.94
C ALA A 59 -1.97 -15.07 -4.40
N GLY A 60 -3.09 -14.95 -3.67
CA GLY A 60 -3.49 -13.67 -3.07
C GLY A 60 -2.49 -13.17 -2.02
N TYR A 61 -1.95 -14.09 -1.23
CA TYR A 61 -0.85 -13.80 -0.32
C TYR A 61 0.35 -13.21 -1.03
N TRP A 62 0.89 -13.89 -2.05
CA TRP A 62 2.08 -13.41 -2.75
C TRP A 62 1.84 -12.10 -3.50
N ILE A 63 0.66 -11.92 -4.11
CA ILE A 63 0.28 -10.66 -4.75
C ILE A 63 0.34 -9.52 -3.73
N ASN A 64 -0.36 -9.64 -2.60
CA ASN A 64 -0.39 -8.55 -1.61
C ASN A 64 0.95 -8.37 -0.88
N VAL A 65 1.69 -9.43 -0.58
CA VAL A 65 2.99 -9.30 0.09
C VAL A 65 4.01 -8.63 -0.82
N VAL A 66 4.15 -9.10 -2.06
CA VAL A 66 5.20 -8.63 -2.96
C VAL A 66 4.87 -7.25 -3.52
N VAL A 67 3.67 -7.06 -4.08
CA VAL A 67 3.31 -5.79 -4.74
C VAL A 67 3.37 -4.64 -3.74
N LEU A 68 2.75 -4.80 -2.57
CA LEU A 68 2.71 -3.75 -1.56
C LEU A 68 4.09 -3.54 -0.92
N GLY A 69 4.85 -4.62 -0.71
CA GLY A 69 6.21 -4.54 -0.17
C GLY A 69 7.16 -3.76 -1.08
N ILE A 70 7.10 -3.97 -2.41
CA ILE A 70 7.90 -3.20 -3.37
C ILE A 70 7.60 -1.70 -3.26
N VAL A 71 6.31 -1.34 -3.16
CA VAL A 71 5.85 0.05 -3.09
C VAL A 71 6.31 0.70 -1.79
N ASP A 72 6.15 0.02 -0.67
CA ASP A 72 6.58 0.51 0.65
C ASP A 72 8.10 0.69 0.70
N VAL A 73 8.87 -0.24 0.15
CA VAL A 73 10.35 -0.11 0.07
C VAL A 73 10.76 1.06 -0.81
N ALA A 74 10.16 1.20 -2.00
CA ALA A 74 10.46 2.32 -2.89
C ALA A 74 10.14 3.67 -2.22
N PHE A 75 9.00 3.78 -1.55
CA PHE A 75 8.61 4.99 -0.82
C PHE A 75 9.58 5.33 0.32
N LEU A 76 9.98 4.33 1.11
CA LEU A 76 10.95 4.52 2.18
C LEU A 76 12.29 5.02 1.65
N LEU A 77 12.79 4.44 0.55
CA LEU A 77 14.10 4.79 -0.01
C LEU A 77 14.11 6.14 -0.74
N LEU A 78 13.03 6.48 -1.44
CA LEU A 78 12.99 7.64 -2.34
C LEU A 78 12.36 8.88 -1.69
N LEU A 79 11.50 8.72 -0.68
CA LEU A 79 10.78 9.85 -0.07
C LEU A 79 11.12 10.01 1.42
N VAL A 80 11.14 8.93 2.18
CA VAL A 80 11.38 9.02 3.64
C VAL A 80 12.87 9.20 3.96
N LEU A 81 13.73 8.35 3.38
CA LEU A 81 15.17 8.38 3.64
C LEU A 81 15.83 9.72 3.24
N PRO A 82 15.46 10.37 2.12
CA PRO A 82 15.97 11.69 1.78
C PRO A 82 15.35 12.83 2.59
N GLY A 83 14.33 12.56 3.42
CA GLY A 83 13.67 13.55 4.28
C GLY A 83 12.56 14.35 3.62
N HIS A 84 11.99 13.89 2.51
CA HIS A 84 10.83 14.54 1.86
C HIS A 84 9.52 14.30 2.62
N VAL A 85 9.42 13.19 3.37
CA VAL A 85 8.29 12.84 4.23
C VAL A 85 8.81 12.54 5.63
N ASP A 86 8.08 12.97 6.66
CA ASP A 86 8.44 12.68 8.04
C ASP A 86 8.39 11.17 8.34
N LEU A 87 9.17 10.72 9.33
CA LEU A 87 9.27 9.29 9.65
C LEU A 87 7.93 8.67 10.07
N VAL A 88 7.07 9.41 10.75
CA VAL A 88 5.80 8.86 11.27
C VAL A 88 4.82 8.66 10.13
N GLY A 89 4.62 9.68 9.29
CA GLY A 89 3.82 9.56 8.06
C GLY A 89 4.41 8.53 7.10
N GLY A 90 5.75 8.52 6.99
CA GLY A 90 6.53 7.67 6.11
C GLY A 90 6.43 6.16 6.39
N THR A 91 6.27 5.78 7.66
CA THR A 91 6.33 4.38 8.10
C THR A 91 4.96 3.74 8.34
N ALA A 92 3.88 4.51 8.33
CA ALA A 92 2.53 4.00 8.59
C ALA A 92 2.12 2.87 7.62
N GLY A 93 2.34 3.06 6.32
CA GLY A 93 2.11 2.04 5.28
C GLY A 93 2.91 0.75 5.52
N PRO A 94 4.25 0.82 5.56
CA PRO A 94 5.13 -0.32 5.81
C PRO A 94 4.80 -1.10 7.08
N VAL A 95 4.48 -0.42 8.18
CA VAL A 95 4.11 -1.08 9.45
C VAL A 95 2.80 -1.84 9.29
N ILE A 96 1.78 -1.23 8.69
CA ILE A 96 0.48 -1.89 8.44
C ILE A 96 0.65 -3.07 7.49
N TRP A 97 1.49 -2.94 6.46
CA TRP A 97 1.80 -4.02 5.53
C TRP A 97 2.49 -5.19 6.24
N LEU A 98 3.50 -4.95 7.07
CA LEU A 98 4.21 -5.98 7.84
C LEU A 98 3.27 -6.73 8.77
N LEU A 99 2.42 -6.03 9.52
CA LEU A 99 1.44 -6.64 10.42
C LEU A 99 0.42 -7.48 9.65
N ALA A 100 -0.12 -6.96 8.56
CA ALA A 100 -1.07 -7.69 7.73
C ALA A 100 -0.45 -8.94 7.09
N SER A 101 0.79 -8.83 6.61
CA SER A 101 1.55 -9.93 6.02
C SER A 101 1.90 -11.00 7.06
N GLY A 102 2.26 -10.59 8.27
CA GLY A 102 2.46 -11.50 9.41
C GLY A 102 1.20 -12.28 9.75
N CYS A 103 0.06 -11.59 9.88
CA CYS A 103 -1.24 -12.24 10.10
C CYS A 103 -1.60 -13.21 8.97
N ALA A 104 -1.42 -12.82 7.70
CA ALA A 104 -1.70 -13.69 6.56
C ALA A 104 -0.77 -14.91 6.51
N THR A 105 0.51 -14.74 6.87
CA THR A 105 1.47 -15.84 6.98
C THR A 105 1.04 -16.83 8.06
N VAL A 106 0.67 -16.35 9.24
CA VAL A 106 0.18 -17.20 10.33
C VAL A 106 -1.11 -17.92 9.93
N ALA A 107 -2.03 -17.26 9.24
CA ALA A 107 -3.27 -17.87 8.75
C ALA A 107 -2.98 -19.02 7.77
N LEU A 108 -2.11 -18.80 6.79
CA LEU A 108 -1.69 -19.82 5.82
C LEU A 108 -0.99 -21.02 6.48
N LEU A 109 -0.12 -20.78 7.46
CA LEU A 109 0.60 -21.85 8.16
C LEU A 109 -0.33 -22.70 9.04
N ARG A 110 -1.46 -22.14 9.48
CA ARG A 110 -2.47 -22.84 10.29
C ARG A 110 -3.49 -23.59 9.46
N GLU A 111 -3.49 -23.47 8.15
CA GLU A 111 -4.36 -24.28 7.30
C GLU A 111 -3.87 -25.74 7.29
N PRO A 112 -4.70 -26.69 7.76
CA PRO A 112 -4.38 -28.12 7.63
C PRO A 112 -4.29 -28.46 6.15
N GLY A 113 -3.09 -28.89 5.73
CA GLY A 113 -2.70 -29.29 4.38
C GLY A 113 -3.77 -29.28 3.28
N ARG A 114 -3.75 -28.25 2.43
CA ARG A 114 -4.02 -28.48 1.01
C ARG A 114 -2.75 -29.04 0.38
N ALA A 115 -2.53 -30.34 0.60
CA ALA A 115 -1.71 -31.15 -0.28
C ALA A 115 -2.49 -31.30 -1.58
N VAL A 116 -2.13 -30.52 -2.60
CA VAL A 116 -2.17 -30.90 -4.02
C VAL A 116 -1.00 -30.21 -4.69
#